data_AF-A0A9P4NG65-F1
#
_entry.id   AF-A0A9P4NG65-F1
#
_cell.length_a   1.000
_cell.length_b   1.000
_cell.length_c   1.000
_cell.angle_alpha   90.00
_cell.angle_beta   90.00
_cell.angle_gamma   90.00
#
_symmetry.space_group_name_H-M   'P 1'
#
loop_
_entity.id
_entity.type
_entity.pdbx_description
1 polymer ?
#
loop_
_entity_poly.entity_id
_entity_poly.type
_entity_poly.pdbx_seq_one_letter_code
_entity_poly.pdbx_strand_id
1 'polypeptide(L)'
;MPNDLSFTMLFLYSVFTLFFLCSLRILASTIAAPSVYTDYLFAYFTGEGSPDGETISLAITSHNNISSWTELHSSKPVLTSTVGTRGVRDPSIIRSRDATKFWIIATDLKMHGMGKDGWSNSVQTGSKSIVIWESTDLKKWNGPRLVRISPETAGNTWAPEAIYDAERGEYMLFWASSLYPKGSQHTRPSYHRILKCYTKDFIKFSEAEVWIDRSWSVIDTTVVFDADTKRWYRFSKDERGNGPNAPNGKFVFQEWSTTLGGVWREVAAGIGKGVIKQGEGPTVVRSNGVPGKWYMFIDEFGGKGYVPFETTNIASGVWKPVPNGKMPKRPRHGSVTGM
;
A
#
# COMPACT_ATOMS: atom_id res chain seq x y z
N MET A 1 66.38 3.78 63.36
CA MET A 1 67.09 4.95 63.91
C MET A 1 67.58 5.80 62.74
N PRO A 2 67.50 7.14 62.78
CA PRO A 2 66.23 7.89 62.82
C PRO A 2 66.26 9.18 61.96
N ASN A 3 65.14 9.93 62.01
CA ASN A 3 64.99 11.38 61.84
C ASN A 3 64.98 11.98 60.42
N ASP A 4 64.23 13.03 60.07
CA ASP A 4 62.99 13.66 60.58
C ASP A 4 62.67 14.84 59.63
N LEU A 5 61.47 15.43 59.76
CA LEU A 5 61.09 16.81 59.41
C LEU A 5 60.68 17.18 57.96
N SER A 6 59.37 17.04 57.75
CA SER A 6 58.40 18.13 57.49
C SER A 6 58.72 19.22 56.46
N PHE A 7 57.85 19.36 55.45
CA PHE A 7 57.32 20.68 55.07
C PHE A 7 55.89 20.57 54.57
N THR A 8 55.02 21.32 55.24
CA THR A 8 53.58 21.46 55.03
C THR A 8 53.32 22.52 53.95
N MET A 9 52.46 22.24 52.96
CA MET A 9 51.72 23.30 52.27
C MET A 9 50.34 22.81 51.83
N LEU A 10 49.33 23.48 52.38
CA LEU A 10 47.90 23.38 52.06
C LEU A 10 47.59 23.84 50.62
N PHE A 11 46.32 23.58 50.22
CA PHE A 11 45.50 24.13 49.11
C PHE A 11 45.17 23.08 48.03
N LEU A 12 43.93 22.84 47.58
CA LEU A 12 42.55 23.16 47.95
C LEU A 12 41.67 22.44 46.88
N TYR A 13 40.50 21.88 47.25
CA TYR A 13 39.38 21.43 46.38
C TYR A 13 39.67 20.36 45.28
N SER A 14 38.97 19.22 45.21
CA SER A 14 37.54 19.18 44.90
C SER A 14 36.99 17.76 45.11
N VAL A 15 35.81 17.70 45.75
CA VAL A 15 34.97 16.51 45.92
C VAL A 15 34.24 16.24 44.60
N PHE A 16 34.37 15.05 44.03
CA PHE A 16 33.40 14.53 43.07
C PHE A 16 32.98 13.12 43.50
N THR A 17 31.91 13.08 44.28
CA THR A 17 31.17 11.88 44.66
C THR A 17 30.43 11.38 43.42
N LEU A 18 30.89 10.28 42.83
CA LEU A 18 30.21 9.62 41.72
C LEU A 18 29.05 8.78 42.27
N PHE A 19 27.86 9.37 42.32
CA PHE A 19 26.61 8.64 42.57
C PHE A 19 26.30 7.75 41.36
N PHE A 20 26.51 6.44 41.53
CA PHE A 20 26.08 5.42 40.56
C PHE A 20 24.58 5.17 40.73
N LEU A 21 23.75 6.04 40.12
CA LEU A 21 22.31 5.78 39.99
C LEU A 21 22.11 4.70 38.91
N CYS A 22 21.98 3.46 39.38
CA CYS A 22 21.54 2.33 38.59
C CYS A 22 20.07 2.56 38.18
N SER A 23 19.84 3.23 37.05
CA SER A 23 18.51 3.41 36.48
C SER A 23 18.01 2.08 35.95
N LEU A 24 17.18 1.40 36.74
CA LEU A 24 16.40 0.24 36.34
C LEU A 24 15.43 0.67 35.22
N ARG A 25 15.82 0.45 33.95
CA ARG A 25 14.89 0.60 32.82
C ARG A 25 13.95 -0.60 32.84
N ILE A 26 12.78 -0.41 33.44
CA ILE A 26 11.64 -1.29 33.24
C ILE A 26 11.31 -1.20 31.75
N LEU A 27 11.73 -2.20 30.98
CA LEU A 27 11.22 -2.47 29.65
C LEU A 27 9.76 -2.91 29.84
N ALA A 28 8.86 -1.94 29.90
CA ALA A 28 7.46 -2.22 29.65
C ALA A 28 7.39 -2.72 28.21
N SER A 29 7.23 -4.04 28.03
CA SER A 29 6.76 -4.62 26.78
C SER A 29 5.40 -3.98 26.51
N THR A 30 5.38 -2.93 25.70
CA THR A 30 4.16 -2.35 25.19
C THR A 30 3.55 -3.39 24.27
N ILE A 31 2.67 -4.23 24.81
CA ILE A 31 1.64 -4.91 24.02
C ILE A 31 0.96 -3.77 23.25
N ALA A 32 1.00 -3.83 21.91
CA ALA A 32 0.34 -2.83 21.09
C ALA A 32 -1.11 -2.69 21.57
N ALA A 33 -1.53 -1.46 21.86
CA ALA A 33 -2.89 -1.18 22.29
C ALA A 33 -3.89 -1.80 21.28
N PRO A 34 -5.01 -2.37 21.74
CA PRO A 34 -6.04 -2.88 20.84
C PRO A 34 -6.44 -1.79 19.84
N SER A 35 -6.74 -2.20 18.61
CA SER A 35 -7.24 -1.26 17.60
C SER A 35 -8.52 -0.61 18.12
N VAL A 36 -8.64 0.70 17.95
CA VAL A 36 -9.89 1.44 18.25
C VAL A 36 -10.96 1.21 17.17
N TYR A 37 -10.59 0.55 16.07
CA TYR A 37 -11.45 0.27 14.94
C TYR A 37 -12.33 -0.95 15.21
N THR A 38 -13.60 -0.83 14.84
CA THR A 38 -14.60 -1.90 15.01
C THR A 38 -14.94 -2.58 13.70
N ASP A 39 -14.52 -2.00 12.57
CA ASP A 39 -14.92 -2.43 11.23
C ASP A 39 -13.81 -2.21 10.21
N TYR A 40 -14.04 -2.64 8.97
CA TYR A 40 -13.20 -2.36 7.82
C TYR A 40 -14.02 -1.71 6.72
N LEU A 41 -13.40 -0.75 6.03
CA LEU A 41 -13.93 -0.14 4.81
C LEU A 41 -13.13 -0.63 3.61
N PHE A 42 -13.83 -1.01 2.56
CA PHE A 42 -13.28 -1.44 1.28
C PHE A 42 -13.73 -0.49 0.18
N ALA A 43 -12.77 0.16 -0.49
CA ALA A 43 -13.01 0.85 -1.76
C ALA A 43 -12.61 -0.04 -2.92
N TYR A 44 -13.43 -0.12 -3.95
CA TYR A 44 -13.21 -0.98 -5.12
C TYR A 44 -13.94 -0.44 -6.35
N PHE A 45 -13.61 -0.98 -7.53
CA PHE A 45 -14.40 -0.84 -8.75
C PHE A 45 -14.92 -2.21 -9.20
N THR A 46 -15.82 -2.28 -10.19
CA THR A 46 -16.49 -3.54 -10.56
C THR A 46 -16.11 -4.06 -11.96
N GLY A 47 -15.23 -3.34 -12.65
CA GLY A 47 -14.61 -3.75 -13.91
C GLY A 47 -15.17 -3.06 -15.15
N GLU A 48 -14.59 -3.34 -16.30
CA GLU A 48 -14.95 -2.74 -17.59
C GLU A 48 -16.15 -3.38 -18.31
N GLY A 49 -16.85 -4.31 -17.65
CA GLY A 49 -18.00 -5.02 -18.22
C GLY A 49 -19.26 -4.18 -18.43
N SER A 50 -19.34 -3.01 -17.79
CA SER A 50 -20.44 -2.05 -17.95
C SER A 50 -19.92 -0.60 -18.03
N PRO A 51 -20.71 0.34 -18.58
CA PRO A 51 -20.31 1.75 -18.68
C PRO A 51 -19.98 2.40 -17.32
N ASP A 52 -20.62 1.95 -16.24
CA ASP A 52 -20.48 2.45 -14.88
C ASP A 52 -19.54 1.61 -13.99
N GLY A 53 -18.97 0.51 -14.48
CA GLY A 53 -18.17 -0.37 -13.63
C GLY A 53 -16.77 0.16 -13.29
N GLU A 54 -16.32 1.20 -13.98
CA GLU A 54 -15.07 1.93 -13.74
C GLU A 54 -15.34 3.21 -12.93
N THR A 55 -15.97 3.00 -11.80
CA THR A 55 -16.32 3.99 -10.76
C THR A 55 -16.01 3.38 -9.39
N ILE A 56 -16.04 4.18 -8.33
CA ILE A 56 -15.65 3.72 -6.99
C ILE A 56 -16.89 3.38 -6.18
N SER A 57 -17.00 2.12 -5.78
CA SER A 57 -17.95 1.60 -4.80
C SER A 57 -17.28 1.43 -3.44
N LEU A 58 -18.08 1.47 -2.38
CA LEU A 58 -17.63 1.24 -1.02
C LEU A 58 -18.42 0.09 -0.38
N ALA A 59 -17.76 -0.71 0.43
CA ALA A 59 -18.41 -1.68 1.30
C ALA A 59 -17.79 -1.65 2.70
N ILE A 60 -18.57 -1.96 3.72
CA ILE A 60 -18.12 -1.97 5.12
C ILE A 60 -18.42 -3.32 5.76
N THR A 61 -17.57 -3.78 6.67
CA THR A 61 -17.92 -4.91 7.54
C THR A 61 -18.81 -4.45 8.70
N SER A 62 -19.35 -5.41 9.45
CA SER A 62 -19.90 -5.16 10.80
C SER A 62 -19.20 -6.06 11.80
N HIS A 63 -18.88 -5.54 12.99
CA HIS A 63 -18.29 -6.29 14.10
C HIS A 63 -16.97 -7.01 13.73
N ASN A 64 -16.09 -6.34 12.98
CA ASN A 64 -14.81 -6.88 12.52
C ASN A 64 -14.90 -8.16 11.66
N ASN A 65 -16.08 -8.48 11.12
CA ASN A 65 -16.27 -9.70 10.33
C ASN A 65 -15.77 -9.51 8.89
N ILE A 66 -14.51 -9.87 8.66
CA ILE A 66 -13.86 -9.77 7.35
C ILE A 66 -14.52 -10.61 6.24
N SER A 67 -15.34 -11.59 6.63
CA SER A 67 -16.03 -12.51 5.72
C SER A 67 -17.43 -12.05 5.34
N SER A 68 -17.88 -10.86 5.79
CA SER A 68 -19.21 -10.33 5.51
C SER A 68 -19.17 -8.82 5.30
N TRP A 69 -19.55 -8.39 4.11
CA TRP A 69 -19.52 -6.99 3.70
C TRP A 69 -20.92 -6.49 3.35
N THR A 70 -21.22 -5.28 3.77
CA THR A 70 -22.41 -4.52 3.35
C THR A 70 -21.99 -3.48 2.34
N GLU A 71 -22.46 -3.63 1.10
CA GLU A 71 -22.26 -2.64 0.05
C GLU A 71 -23.02 -1.36 0.40
N LEU A 72 -22.33 -0.21 0.33
CA LEU A 72 -22.92 1.09 0.60
C LEU A 72 -23.74 1.58 -0.60
N HIS A 73 -24.60 2.57 -0.37
CA HIS A 73 -25.41 3.22 -1.42
C HIS A 73 -26.24 2.25 -2.28
N SER A 74 -26.73 1.16 -1.67
CA SER A 74 -27.51 0.12 -2.36
C SER A 74 -26.75 -0.48 -3.56
N SER A 75 -25.45 -0.74 -3.38
CA SER A 75 -24.54 -1.29 -4.39
C SER A 75 -24.34 -0.40 -5.62
N LYS A 76 -24.69 0.89 -5.53
CA LYS A 76 -24.40 1.89 -6.56
C LYS A 76 -23.03 2.54 -6.29
N PRO A 77 -22.35 3.04 -7.34
CA PRO A 77 -21.12 3.79 -7.16
C PRO A 77 -21.27 4.97 -6.21
N VAL A 78 -20.25 5.18 -5.37
CA VAL A 78 -20.16 6.31 -4.45
C VAL A 78 -19.43 7.49 -5.10
N LEU A 79 -18.36 7.23 -5.86
CA LEU A 79 -17.60 8.27 -6.56
C LEU A 79 -17.46 7.96 -8.04
N THR A 80 -17.68 8.99 -8.87
CA THR A 80 -17.51 8.95 -10.32
C THR A 80 -16.57 10.05 -10.75
N SER A 81 -15.68 9.77 -11.70
CA SER A 81 -14.79 10.79 -12.25
C SER A 81 -15.46 11.61 -13.36
N THR A 82 -15.44 12.93 -13.23
CA THR A 82 -15.83 13.89 -14.26
C THR A 82 -14.62 14.48 -15.01
N VAL A 83 -13.41 14.05 -14.66
CA VAL A 83 -12.12 14.53 -15.18
C VAL A 83 -11.33 13.39 -15.83
N GLY A 84 -10.27 13.75 -16.57
CA GLY A 84 -9.39 12.77 -17.23
C GLY A 84 -10.14 11.90 -18.23
N THR A 85 -9.89 10.60 -18.18
CA THR A 85 -10.56 9.58 -19.00
C THR A 85 -12.01 9.31 -18.59
N ARG A 86 -12.44 9.81 -17.42
CA ARG A 86 -13.74 9.55 -16.79
C ARG A 86 -14.00 8.10 -16.38
N GLY A 87 -12.99 7.24 -16.44
CA GLY A 87 -12.96 5.94 -15.78
C GLY A 87 -11.99 5.99 -14.62
N VAL A 88 -12.35 5.35 -13.51
CA VAL A 88 -11.44 5.18 -12.36
C VAL A 88 -11.38 3.74 -11.90
N ARG A 89 -10.16 3.32 -11.59
CA ARG A 89 -9.81 1.95 -11.21
C ARG A 89 -8.85 1.98 -10.02
N ASP A 90 -8.73 0.84 -9.34
CA ASP A 90 -7.72 0.61 -8.31
C ASP A 90 -7.71 1.67 -7.19
N PRO A 91 -8.86 1.96 -6.54
CA PRO A 91 -8.93 3.02 -5.54
C PRO A 91 -8.18 2.63 -4.25
N SER A 92 -7.39 3.57 -3.73
CA SER A 92 -6.72 3.50 -2.43
C SER A 92 -7.27 4.54 -1.46
N ILE A 93 -7.72 4.11 -0.28
CA ILE A 93 -8.17 4.98 0.81
C ILE A 93 -6.99 5.28 1.74
N ILE A 94 -6.69 6.56 1.93
CA ILE A 94 -5.63 7.03 2.82
C ILE A 94 -6.24 7.84 3.95
N ARG A 95 -5.93 7.45 5.18
CA ARG A 95 -6.24 8.25 6.38
C ARG A 95 -5.07 9.18 6.67
N SER A 96 -5.39 10.44 6.92
CA SER A 96 -4.40 11.41 7.40
C SER A 96 -3.75 10.98 8.73
N ARG A 97 -2.51 11.41 8.95
CA ARG A 97 -1.72 11.05 10.14
C ARG A 97 -2.38 11.47 11.45
N ASP A 98 -3.09 12.60 11.44
CA ASP A 98 -3.88 13.16 12.53
C ASP A 98 -5.33 12.66 12.54
N ALA A 99 -5.71 11.80 11.59
CA ALA A 99 -7.03 11.22 11.42
C ALA A 99 -8.18 12.23 11.22
N THR A 100 -7.89 13.44 10.75
CA THR A 100 -8.92 14.49 10.51
C THR A 100 -9.46 14.49 9.08
N LYS A 101 -8.70 13.90 8.16
CA LYS A 101 -9.00 13.81 6.72
C LYS A 101 -8.76 12.42 6.16
N PHE A 102 -9.42 12.16 5.05
CA PHE A 102 -9.29 10.98 4.22
C PHE A 102 -9.13 11.40 2.77
N TRP A 103 -8.32 10.65 2.04
CA TRP A 103 -8.23 10.74 0.59
C TRP A 103 -8.62 9.42 -0.04
N ILE A 104 -9.24 9.49 -1.21
CA ILE A 104 -9.29 8.37 -2.13
C ILE A 104 -8.51 8.80 -3.37
N ILE A 105 -7.50 8.01 -3.72
CA ILE A 105 -6.74 8.16 -4.97
C ILE A 105 -7.05 6.97 -5.87
N ALA A 106 -7.07 7.17 -7.18
CA ALA A 106 -7.38 6.12 -8.14
C ALA A 106 -6.64 6.31 -9.46
N THR A 107 -6.47 5.21 -10.20
CA THR A 107 -6.02 5.21 -11.59
C THR A 107 -7.00 5.99 -12.46
N ASP A 108 -6.52 6.94 -13.28
CA ASP A 108 -7.32 7.58 -14.33
C ASP A 108 -7.30 6.70 -15.60
N LEU A 109 -8.28 5.80 -15.72
CA LEU A 109 -8.38 4.89 -16.86
C LEU A 109 -9.82 4.43 -17.12
N LYS A 110 -10.27 4.63 -18.36
CA LYS A 110 -11.51 4.08 -18.93
C LYS A 110 -11.17 3.02 -19.98
N MET A 111 -11.34 1.76 -19.66
CA MET A 111 -11.19 0.64 -20.60
C MET A 111 -12.49 0.30 -21.33
N HIS A 112 -13.64 0.54 -20.70
CA HIS A 112 -14.93 0.22 -21.30
C HIS A 112 -15.10 0.96 -22.63
N GLY A 113 -15.29 0.20 -23.71
CA GLY A 113 -15.52 0.74 -25.05
C GLY A 113 -14.26 1.07 -25.88
N MET A 114 -13.04 0.82 -25.38
CA MET A 114 -11.81 1.17 -26.12
C MET A 114 -11.42 0.22 -27.26
N GLY A 115 -12.08 -0.92 -27.40
CA GLY A 115 -11.79 -1.90 -28.46
C GLY A 115 -10.40 -2.56 -28.33
N LYS A 116 -9.96 -3.22 -29.40
CA LYS A 116 -8.78 -4.12 -29.40
C LYS A 116 -7.44 -3.44 -29.03
N ASP A 117 -7.24 -2.19 -29.46
CA ASP A 117 -5.97 -1.47 -29.28
C ASP A 117 -5.94 -0.66 -27.98
N GLY A 118 -7.05 -0.65 -27.23
CA GLY A 118 -7.18 0.10 -25.99
C GLY A 118 -6.13 -0.29 -24.95
N TRP A 119 -5.87 -1.60 -24.80
CA TRP A 119 -4.91 -2.07 -23.80
C TRP A 119 -3.49 -1.58 -24.08
N SER A 120 -2.98 -1.77 -25.30
CA SER A 120 -1.63 -1.31 -25.68
C SER A 120 -1.49 0.20 -25.55
N ASN A 121 -2.51 0.96 -25.97
CA ASN A 121 -2.51 2.41 -25.86
C ASN A 121 -2.51 2.87 -24.40
N SER A 122 -3.20 2.16 -23.52
CA SER A 122 -3.26 2.47 -22.08
C SER A 122 -1.92 2.22 -21.38
N VAL A 123 -1.14 1.25 -21.85
CA VAL A 123 0.22 1.00 -21.33
C VAL A 123 1.22 2.03 -21.89
N GLN A 124 1.21 2.27 -23.20
CA GLN A 124 2.26 3.04 -23.89
C GLN A 124 2.05 4.55 -23.79
N THR A 125 0.80 5.01 -23.89
CA THR A 125 0.44 6.42 -23.99
C THR A 125 -0.80 6.76 -23.17
N GLY A 126 -1.04 6.03 -22.09
CA GLY A 126 -2.17 6.23 -21.18
C GLY A 126 -2.04 7.48 -20.31
N SER A 127 -3.01 7.65 -19.40
CA SER A 127 -2.99 8.77 -18.45
C SER A 127 -1.74 8.70 -17.57
N LYS A 128 -1.11 9.86 -17.37
CA LYS A 128 0.06 10.05 -16.49
C LYS A 128 -0.36 10.64 -15.14
N SER A 129 -1.65 10.57 -14.84
CA SER A 129 -2.31 11.24 -13.73
C SER A 129 -3.06 10.26 -12.83
N ILE A 130 -3.32 10.70 -11.60
CA ILE A 130 -4.24 10.07 -10.66
C ILE A 130 -5.47 10.96 -10.49
N VAL A 131 -6.59 10.35 -10.10
CA VAL A 131 -7.79 11.06 -9.66
C VAL A 131 -7.85 11.05 -8.14
N ILE A 132 -8.12 12.21 -7.53
CA ILE A 132 -8.13 12.39 -6.07
C ILE A 132 -9.46 12.95 -5.59
N TRP A 133 -10.01 12.35 -4.54
CA TRP A 133 -11.07 12.91 -3.70
C TRP A 133 -10.58 13.08 -2.27
N GLU A 134 -11.16 14.06 -1.57
CA GLU A 134 -10.88 14.34 -0.15
C GLU A 134 -12.17 14.34 0.66
N SER A 135 -12.14 13.83 1.88
CA SER A 135 -13.26 13.86 2.83
C SER A 135 -12.76 14.10 4.25
N THR A 136 -13.56 14.73 5.09
CA THR A 136 -13.33 14.83 6.55
C THR A 136 -14.19 13.86 7.35
N ASP A 137 -15.15 13.18 6.71
CA ASP A 137 -16.18 12.38 7.39
C ASP A 137 -16.50 11.04 6.70
N LEU A 138 -15.79 10.72 5.59
CA LEU A 138 -16.00 9.58 4.69
C LEU A 138 -17.37 9.51 4.00
N LYS A 139 -18.25 10.49 4.25
CA LYS A 139 -19.61 10.56 3.71
C LYS A 139 -19.70 11.55 2.56
N LYS A 140 -19.13 12.74 2.75
CA LYS A 140 -19.06 13.80 1.75
C LYS A 140 -17.66 13.89 1.20
N TRP A 141 -17.55 13.86 -0.12
CA TRP A 141 -16.27 13.87 -0.83
C TRP A 141 -16.17 15.11 -1.72
N ASN A 142 -15.08 15.84 -1.57
CA ASN A 142 -14.67 16.93 -2.45
C ASN A 142 -13.81 16.38 -3.59
N GLY A 143 -14.01 16.88 -4.81
CA GLY A 143 -13.33 16.42 -6.03
C GLY A 143 -14.34 16.05 -7.13
N PRO A 144 -13.91 15.31 -8.16
CA PRO A 144 -12.56 14.80 -8.40
C PRO A 144 -11.55 15.88 -8.82
N ARG A 145 -10.28 15.68 -8.46
CA ARG A 145 -9.14 16.41 -9.04
C ARG A 145 -8.28 15.46 -9.87
N LEU A 146 -7.88 15.88 -11.07
CA LEU A 146 -6.89 15.17 -11.88
C LEU A 146 -5.51 15.74 -11.62
N VAL A 147 -4.56 14.91 -11.17
CA VAL A 147 -3.20 15.36 -10.89
C VAL A 147 -2.19 14.50 -11.61
N ARG A 148 -1.36 15.13 -12.44
CA ARG A 148 -0.23 14.46 -13.08
C ARG A 148 0.91 14.26 -12.07
N ILE A 149 1.34 13.03 -11.91
CA ILE A 149 2.47 12.67 -11.02
C ILE A 149 3.58 11.91 -11.75
N SER A 150 3.27 11.32 -12.91
CA SER A 150 4.26 10.56 -13.67
C SER A 150 5.13 11.46 -14.56
N PRO A 151 6.41 11.10 -14.73
CA PRO A 151 7.33 11.82 -15.60
C PRO A 151 6.90 11.72 -17.07
N GLU A 152 7.50 12.52 -17.94
CA GLU A 152 7.19 12.47 -19.37
C GLU A 152 7.53 11.12 -20.02
N THR A 153 8.56 10.45 -19.52
CA THR A 153 9.01 9.12 -19.94
C THR A 153 8.06 7.99 -19.55
N ALA A 154 7.06 8.24 -18.71
CA ALA A 154 6.07 7.25 -18.32
C ALA A 154 5.06 7.01 -19.45
N GLY A 155 4.67 5.75 -19.64
CA GLY A 155 3.55 5.39 -20.50
C GLY A 155 2.21 5.51 -19.80
N ASN A 156 2.16 5.33 -18.48
CA ASN A 156 0.91 5.26 -17.70
C ASN A 156 1.14 5.55 -16.20
N THR A 157 0.08 5.73 -15.42
CA THR A 157 0.10 5.81 -13.95
C THR A 157 -1.00 4.91 -13.38
N TRP A 158 -0.66 3.70 -12.91
CA TRP A 158 -1.65 2.70 -12.51
C TRP A 158 -1.50 2.24 -11.06
N ALA A 159 -2.63 1.88 -10.44
CA ALA A 159 -2.76 1.37 -9.08
C ALA A 159 -1.99 2.21 -8.04
N PRO A 160 -2.35 3.50 -7.88
CA PRO A 160 -1.68 4.34 -6.91
C PRO A 160 -2.07 3.98 -5.48
N GLU A 161 -1.09 3.82 -4.61
CA GLU A 161 -1.26 3.68 -3.16
C GLU A 161 -0.31 4.63 -2.43
N ALA A 162 -0.67 5.03 -1.20
CA ALA A 162 0.21 5.86 -0.39
C ALA A 162 0.25 5.41 1.07
N ILE A 163 1.44 5.54 1.66
CA ILE A 163 1.71 5.18 3.06
C ILE A 163 2.48 6.31 3.74
N TYR A 164 2.19 6.58 5.01
CA TYR A 164 2.87 7.64 5.76
C TYR A 164 4.29 7.21 6.16
N ASP A 165 5.28 7.98 5.72
CA ASP A 165 6.68 7.85 6.10
C ASP A 165 6.97 8.78 7.29
N ALA A 166 7.02 8.19 8.49
CA ALA A 166 7.22 8.94 9.72
C ALA A 166 8.63 9.57 9.84
N GLU A 167 9.64 9.03 9.14
CA GLU A 167 11.00 9.59 9.16
C GLU A 167 11.06 10.90 8.37
N ARG A 168 10.24 11.03 7.32
CA ARG A 168 10.16 12.22 6.46
C ARG A 168 9.04 13.18 6.84
N GLY A 169 8.02 12.68 7.55
CA GLY A 169 6.82 13.44 7.88
C GLY A 169 5.90 13.67 6.66
N GLU A 170 5.94 12.78 5.68
CA GLU A 170 5.25 12.88 4.39
C GLU A 170 4.62 11.52 4.02
N TYR A 171 3.68 11.50 3.08
CA TYR A 171 3.20 10.26 2.47
C TYR A 171 4.10 9.89 1.29
N MET A 172 4.60 8.67 1.29
CA MET A 172 5.18 8.06 0.09
C MET A 172 4.03 7.55 -0.77
N LEU A 173 3.80 8.17 -1.92
CA LEU A 173 2.87 7.73 -2.95
C LEU A 173 3.63 6.86 -3.95
N PHE A 174 3.07 5.74 -4.37
CA PHE A 174 3.71 4.80 -5.31
C PHE A 174 2.70 4.17 -6.26
N TRP A 175 3.15 3.83 -7.47
CA TRP A 175 2.30 3.35 -8.57
C TRP A 175 3.12 2.59 -9.62
N ALA A 176 2.45 1.82 -10.47
CA ALA A 176 3.07 1.12 -11.58
C ALA A 176 3.12 1.97 -12.87
N SER A 177 4.25 1.95 -13.58
CA SER A 177 4.40 2.63 -14.87
C SER A 177 5.40 1.93 -15.78
N SER A 178 5.08 1.81 -17.06
CA SER A 178 6.07 1.50 -18.09
C SER A 178 6.92 2.74 -18.38
N LEU A 179 8.24 2.62 -18.41
CA LEU A 179 9.15 3.74 -18.68
C LEU A 179 9.85 3.60 -20.04
N TYR A 180 10.03 4.73 -20.71
CA TYR A 180 10.60 4.81 -22.05
C TYR A 180 11.74 5.82 -22.11
N PRO A 181 12.65 5.72 -23.09
CA PRO A 181 13.67 6.74 -23.32
C PRO A 181 13.04 8.11 -23.55
N LYS A 182 13.67 9.16 -23.00
CA LYS A 182 13.23 10.55 -23.17
C LYS A 182 13.15 10.90 -24.67
N GLY A 183 12.02 11.51 -25.08
CA GLY A 183 11.76 11.90 -26.47
C GLY A 183 11.39 10.75 -27.41
N SER A 184 11.25 9.51 -26.92
CA SER A 184 10.77 8.40 -27.75
C SER A 184 9.25 8.43 -27.94
N GLN A 185 8.77 7.72 -28.96
CA GLN A 185 7.33 7.58 -29.26
C GLN A 185 6.66 6.43 -28.48
N HIS A 186 7.36 5.81 -27.52
CA HIS A 186 6.85 4.72 -26.68
C HIS A 186 6.42 3.44 -27.44
N THR A 187 6.93 3.26 -28.66
CA THR A 187 6.58 2.14 -29.55
C THR A 187 7.35 0.84 -29.28
N ARG A 188 8.46 0.92 -28.53
CA ARG A 188 9.26 -0.27 -28.17
C ARG A 188 8.67 -0.97 -26.95
N PRO A 189 8.80 -2.30 -26.81
CA PRO A 189 8.42 -2.98 -25.58
C PRO A 189 9.10 -2.36 -24.35
N SER A 190 8.34 -2.24 -23.27
CA SER A 190 8.83 -1.87 -21.94
C SER A 190 8.13 -2.76 -20.92
N TYR A 191 8.38 -2.52 -19.64
CA TYR A 191 7.76 -3.23 -18.53
C TYR A 191 7.46 -2.27 -17.39
N HIS A 192 6.48 -2.62 -16.58
CA HIS A 192 6.10 -1.80 -15.43
C HIS A 192 7.16 -1.89 -14.33
N ARG A 193 7.59 -0.72 -13.87
CA ARG A 193 8.33 -0.50 -12.64
C ARG A 193 7.40 0.17 -11.64
N ILE A 194 7.70 0.03 -10.36
CA ILE A 194 7.00 0.83 -9.35
C ILE A 194 7.77 2.13 -9.17
N LEU A 195 7.11 3.24 -9.44
CA LEU A 195 7.60 4.58 -9.16
C LEU A 195 7.07 5.03 -7.81
N LYS A 196 7.73 6.02 -7.21
CA LYS A 196 7.24 6.72 -6.03
C LYS A 196 7.53 8.21 -6.08
N CYS A 197 6.77 8.98 -5.32
CA CYS A 197 7.08 10.36 -4.96
C CYS A 197 6.56 10.62 -3.53
N TYR A 198 6.81 11.83 -3.02
CA TYR A 198 6.35 12.24 -1.69
C TYR A 198 5.39 13.42 -1.76
N THR A 199 4.43 13.44 -0.85
CA THR A 199 3.48 14.54 -0.67
C THR A 199 3.11 14.71 0.80
N LYS A 200 2.77 15.93 1.22
CA LYS A 200 2.21 16.17 2.56
C LYS A 200 0.69 16.21 2.57
N ASP A 201 0.09 16.57 1.43
CA ASP A 201 -1.28 17.07 1.36
C ASP A 201 -2.07 16.60 0.14
N PHE A 202 -1.46 15.78 -0.75
CA PHE A 202 -2.05 15.36 -2.01
C PHE A 202 -2.42 16.53 -2.95
N ILE A 203 -1.70 17.66 -2.80
CA ILE A 203 -1.77 18.84 -3.68
C ILE A 203 -0.42 19.02 -4.38
N LYS A 204 0.67 19.00 -3.62
CA LYS A 204 2.03 19.10 -4.16
C LYS A 204 2.76 17.77 -4.04
N PHE A 205 3.46 17.39 -5.09
CA PHE A 205 4.19 16.13 -5.19
C PHE A 205 5.65 16.42 -5.52
N SER A 206 6.56 15.67 -4.90
CA SER A 206 7.96 15.67 -5.34
C SER A 206 8.08 15.07 -6.74
N GLU A 207 9.26 15.21 -7.34
CA GLU A 207 9.58 14.44 -8.54
C GLU A 207 9.50 12.93 -8.27
N ALA A 208 9.09 12.18 -9.29
CA ALA A 208 8.94 10.74 -9.22
C ALA A 208 10.29 10.04 -9.45
N GLU A 209 10.57 9.02 -8.63
CA GLU A 209 11.75 8.17 -8.74
C GLU A 209 11.35 6.70 -8.84
N VAL A 210 12.20 5.88 -9.46
CA VAL A 210 11.99 4.42 -9.51
C VAL A 210 12.23 3.84 -8.11
N TRP A 211 11.27 3.06 -7.63
CA TRP A 211 11.36 2.38 -6.34
C TRP A 211 11.56 0.87 -6.46
N ILE A 212 10.84 0.22 -7.38
CA ILE A 212 10.98 -1.22 -7.65
C ILE A 212 11.26 -1.41 -9.13
N ASP A 213 12.43 -1.95 -9.42
CA ASP A 213 12.81 -2.43 -10.75
C ASP A 213 13.41 -3.83 -10.60
N ARG A 214 12.66 -4.85 -11.01
CA ARG A 214 13.11 -6.25 -11.00
C ARG A 214 13.59 -6.69 -12.38
N SER A 215 13.70 -5.79 -13.37
CA SER A 215 13.95 -6.13 -14.78
C SER A 215 12.85 -6.96 -15.45
N TRP A 216 11.69 -7.06 -14.83
CA TRP A 216 10.44 -7.55 -15.40
C TRP A 216 9.28 -6.74 -14.83
N SER A 217 8.10 -6.90 -15.43
CA SER A 217 6.92 -6.13 -15.04
C SER A 217 6.48 -6.48 -13.61
N VAL A 218 6.37 -5.46 -12.76
CA VAL A 218 5.81 -5.52 -11.42
C VAL A 218 4.71 -4.48 -11.32
N ILE A 219 3.54 -4.88 -10.82
CA ILE A 219 2.39 -3.99 -10.64
C ILE A 219 1.76 -4.20 -9.26
N ASP A 220 0.75 -3.38 -8.95
CA ASP A 220 -0.15 -3.53 -7.80
C ASP A 220 0.61 -3.74 -6.49
N THR A 221 1.39 -2.73 -6.12
CA THR A 221 2.12 -2.77 -4.85
C THR A 221 1.25 -2.22 -3.74
N THR A 222 1.25 -2.89 -2.59
CA THR A 222 0.72 -2.38 -1.32
C THR A 222 1.77 -2.50 -0.22
N VAL A 223 1.69 -1.64 0.81
CA VAL A 223 2.70 -1.55 1.88
C VAL A 223 2.03 -1.45 3.24
N VAL A 224 2.52 -2.22 4.21
CA VAL A 224 2.10 -2.15 5.61
C VAL A 224 3.30 -2.07 6.55
N PHE A 225 3.08 -1.44 7.71
CA PHE A 225 4.06 -1.40 8.80
C PHE A 225 3.59 -2.27 9.96
N ASP A 226 4.42 -3.22 10.36
CA ASP A 226 4.20 -3.99 11.57
C ASP A 226 4.90 -3.30 12.75
N ALA A 227 4.09 -2.64 13.59
CA ALA A 227 4.58 -1.91 14.76
C ALA A 227 5.22 -2.85 15.82
N ASP A 228 4.81 -4.12 15.88
CA ASP A 228 5.31 -5.09 16.87
C ASP A 228 6.77 -5.45 16.56
N THR A 229 7.09 -5.63 15.27
CA THR A 229 8.45 -5.98 14.82
C THR A 229 9.26 -4.81 14.27
N LYS A 230 8.63 -3.63 14.13
CA LYS A 230 9.20 -2.43 13.48
C LYS A 230 9.70 -2.73 12.06
N ARG A 231 8.93 -3.49 11.30
CA ARG A 231 9.26 -3.88 9.93
C ARG A 231 8.20 -3.40 8.97
N TRP A 232 8.65 -2.99 7.80
CA TRP A 232 7.82 -2.75 6.64
C TRP A 232 7.69 -4.03 5.84
N TYR A 233 6.48 -4.29 5.35
CA TYR A 233 6.21 -5.34 4.39
C TYR A 233 5.57 -4.73 3.16
N ARG A 234 5.97 -5.20 1.99
CA ARG A 234 5.33 -4.84 0.73
C ARG A 234 4.97 -6.09 -0.03
N PHE A 235 3.91 -5.97 -0.81
CA PHE A 235 3.34 -7.05 -1.58
C PHE A 235 3.10 -6.52 -2.98
N SER A 236 3.54 -7.26 -3.99
CA SER A 236 3.42 -6.83 -5.38
C SER A 236 3.08 -8.02 -6.26
N LYS A 237 2.46 -7.75 -7.41
CA LYS A 237 2.19 -8.76 -8.43
C LYS A 237 3.41 -8.98 -9.32
N ASP A 238 3.75 -10.25 -9.55
CA ASP A 238 4.66 -10.67 -10.60
C ASP A 238 3.92 -10.82 -11.92
N GLU A 239 4.19 -9.97 -12.92
CA GLU A 239 3.50 -10.03 -14.22
C GLU A 239 4.10 -11.02 -15.21
N ARG A 240 5.18 -11.74 -14.85
CA ARG A 240 5.74 -12.79 -15.73
C ARG A 240 4.70 -13.88 -15.96
N GLY A 241 4.74 -14.50 -17.14
CA GLY A 241 3.93 -15.68 -17.43
C GLY A 241 4.30 -16.84 -16.48
N ASN A 242 3.30 -17.54 -15.94
CA ASN A 242 3.56 -18.69 -15.09
C ASN A 242 4.14 -19.84 -15.94
N GLY A 243 5.32 -20.33 -15.57
CA GLY A 243 6.00 -21.40 -16.29
C GLY A 243 7.35 -21.75 -15.66
N PRO A 244 8.17 -22.61 -16.29
CA PRO A 244 9.43 -23.09 -15.72
C PRO A 244 10.40 -21.99 -15.28
N ASN A 245 10.45 -20.87 -16.03
CA ASN A 245 11.33 -19.74 -15.74
C ASN A 245 10.77 -18.76 -14.70
N ALA A 246 9.47 -18.86 -14.41
CA ALA A 246 8.76 -18.02 -13.43
C ALA A 246 7.62 -18.84 -12.82
N PRO A 247 7.92 -19.82 -11.95
CA PRO A 247 6.89 -20.73 -11.42
C PRO A 247 5.84 -19.99 -10.59
N ASN A 248 6.16 -18.79 -10.09
CA ASN A 248 5.25 -17.94 -9.32
C ASN A 248 4.78 -16.71 -10.11
N GLY A 249 5.01 -16.66 -11.42
CA GLY A 249 4.47 -15.61 -12.29
C GLY A 249 2.94 -15.59 -12.23
N LYS A 250 2.34 -14.40 -12.35
CA LYS A 250 0.92 -14.10 -12.16
C LYS A 250 0.39 -14.28 -10.73
N PHE A 251 1.27 -14.28 -9.74
CA PHE A 251 0.90 -14.30 -8.32
C PHE A 251 1.62 -13.20 -7.54
N VAL A 252 1.19 -13.03 -6.29
CA VAL A 252 1.75 -12.04 -5.37
C VAL A 252 3.05 -12.56 -4.75
N PHE A 253 4.04 -11.68 -4.62
CA PHE A 253 5.23 -11.90 -3.80
C PHE A 253 5.28 -10.87 -2.68
N GLN A 254 5.97 -11.23 -1.60
CA GLN A 254 6.10 -10.47 -0.37
C GLN A 254 7.57 -10.20 -0.09
N GLU A 255 7.88 -8.97 0.30
CA GLU A 255 9.20 -8.55 0.75
C GLU A 255 9.10 -7.80 2.09
N TRP A 256 10.22 -7.69 2.79
CA TRP A 256 10.31 -6.90 4.03
C TRP A 256 11.55 -6.00 4.06
N SER A 257 11.48 -4.92 4.83
CA SER A 257 12.59 -4.00 5.11
C SER A 257 12.45 -3.38 6.50
N THR A 258 13.54 -2.84 7.04
CA THR A 258 13.50 -2.02 8.27
C THR A 258 13.10 -0.57 8.01
N THR A 259 13.25 -0.09 6.78
CA THR A 259 12.85 1.27 6.36
C THR A 259 12.25 1.25 4.95
N LEU A 260 11.40 2.22 4.60
CA LEU A 260 10.79 2.30 3.26
C LEU A 260 11.82 2.45 2.13
N GLY A 261 12.87 3.25 2.37
CA GLY A 261 13.98 3.47 1.44
C GLY A 261 15.12 2.44 1.54
N GLY A 262 14.98 1.43 2.40
CA GLY A 262 16.04 0.45 2.68
C GLY A 262 16.12 -0.70 1.68
N VAL A 263 16.96 -1.68 2.00
CA VAL A 263 17.07 -2.93 1.24
C VAL A 263 15.90 -3.84 1.58
N TRP A 264 15.11 -4.18 0.56
CA TRP A 264 14.00 -5.11 0.66
C TRP A 264 14.45 -6.54 0.42
N ARG A 265 13.99 -7.47 1.25
CA ARG A 265 14.33 -8.90 1.19
C ARG A 265 13.08 -9.72 0.97
N GLU A 266 13.13 -10.68 0.05
CA GLU A 266 12.01 -11.58 -0.22
C GLU A 266 11.67 -12.43 1.02
N VAL A 267 10.37 -12.54 1.29
CA VAL A 267 9.78 -13.40 2.32
C VAL A 267 9.13 -14.62 1.66
N ALA A 268 8.32 -14.36 0.63
CA ALA A 268 7.57 -15.39 -0.07
C ALA A 268 7.24 -14.95 -1.50
N ALA A 269 7.00 -15.91 -2.37
CA ALA A 269 6.47 -15.71 -3.71
C ALA A 269 5.40 -16.76 -3.99
N GLY A 270 4.47 -16.45 -4.91
CA GLY A 270 3.38 -17.38 -5.25
C GLY A 270 2.25 -17.38 -4.21
N ILE A 271 2.07 -16.29 -3.48
CA ILE A 271 0.98 -16.16 -2.51
C ILE A 271 -0.36 -16.28 -3.27
N GLY A 272 -1.23 -17.16 -2.78
CA GLY A 272 -2.50 -17.52 -3.42
C GLY A 272 -2.41 -18.69 -4.41
N LYS A 273 -1.22 -19.12 -4.83
CA LYS A 273 -1.06 -20.24 -5.76
C LYS A 273 -1.63 -21.53 -5.17
N GLY A 274 -2.41 -22.25 -5.98
CA GLY A 274 -3.13 -23.45 -5.57
C GLY A 274 -4.51 -23.17 -4.95
N VAL A 275 -4.81 -21.90 -4.65
CA VAL A 275 -6.14 -21.45 -4.16
C VAL A 275 -6.85 -20.64 -5.23
N ILE A 276 -6.13 -19.71 -5.88
CA ILE A 276 -6.61 -18.92 -7.02
C ILE A 276 -5.84 -19.30 -8.28
N LYS A 277 -6.44 -19.09 -9.45
CA LYS A 277 -5.78 -19.37 -10.74
C LYS A 277 -4.60 -18.44 -11.02
N GLN A 278 -4.77 -17.17 -10.65
CA GLN A 278 -3.84 -16.07 -10.80
C GLN A 278 -4.33 -14.91 -9.94
N GLY A 279 -3.44 -14.02 -9.50
CA GLY A 279 -3.78 -12.96 -8.55
C GLY A 279 -3.13 -11.63 -8.88
N GLU A 280 -3.87 -10.55 -8.64
CA GLU A 280 -3.43 -9.16 -8.75
C GLU A 280 -4.01 -8.31 -7.61
N GLY A 281 -3.68 -7.02 -7.57
CA GLY A 281 -4.26 -6.09 -6.61
C GLY A 281 -4.21 -6.50 -5.13
N PRO A 282 -3.07 -6.96 -4.57
CA PRO A 282 -3.03 -7.28 -3.15
C PRO A 282 -3.36 -6.04 -2.32
N THR A 283 -4.25 -6.18 -1.34
CA THR A 283 -4.41 -5.19 -0.27
C THR A 283 -4.31 -5.89 1.08
N VAL A 284 -3.55 -5.31 2.01
CA VAL A 284 -3.22 -5.94 3.30
C VAL A 284 -3.64 -5.02 4.44
N VAL A 285 -4.30 -5.59 5.44
CA VAL A 285 -4.76 -4.86 6.63
C VAL A 285 -4.51 -5.66 7.89
N ARG A 286 -4.09 -4.98 8.97
CA ARG A 286 -3.96 -5.60 10.30
C ARG A 286 -5.34 -5.92 10.84
N SER A 287 -5.47 -7.03 11.55
CA SER A 287 -6.71 -7.34 12.26
C SER A 287 -6.93 -6.34 13.39
N ASN A 288 -8.13 -5.77 13.44
CA ASN A 288 -8.59 -4.91 14.53
C ASN A 288 -8.77 -5.68 15.85
N GLY A 289 -9.24 -6.94 15.76
CA GLY A 289 -9.67 -7.72 16.94
C GLY A 289 -8.71 -8.81 17.39
N VAL A 290 -7.77 -9.25 16.54
CA VAL A 290 -6.85 -10.35 16.87
C VAL A 290 -5.40 -9.86 16.75
N PRO A 291 -4.67 -9.69 17.88
CA PRO A 291 -3.28 -9.26 17.86
C PRO A 291 -2.40 -10.14 16.97
N GLY A 292 -1.49 -9.52 16.22
CA GLY A 292 -0.57 -10.20 15.30
C GLY A 292 -1.24 -10.81 14.05
N LYS A 293 -2.57 -10.79 13.95
CA LYS A 293 -3.28 -11.28 12.76
C LYS A 293 -3.34 -10.22 11.67
N TRP A 294 -3.18 -10.65 10.43
CA TRP A 294 -3.29 -9.84 9.22
C TRP A 294 -4.22 -10.51 8.23
N TYR A 295 -4.90 -9.70 7.44
CA TYR A 295 -5.68 -10.12 6.29
C TYR A 295 -5.03 -9.60 5.02
N MET A 296 -5.03 -10.42 3.97
CA MET A 296 -4.67 -10.02 2.61
C MET A 296 -5.82 -10.40 1.70
N PHE A 297 -6.19 -9.49 0.80
CA PHE A 297 -7.14 -9.78 -0.25
C PHE A 297 -6.38 -9.75 -1.56
N ILE A 298 -6.61 -10.74 -2.44
CA ILE A 298 -6.02 -10.80 -3.77
C ILE A 298 -7.13 -10.86 -4.81
N ASP A 299 -7.11 -9.97 -5.80
CA ASP A 299 -8.05 -9.97 -6.92
C ASP A 299 -7.70 -11.13 -7.87
N GLU A 300 -8.56 -12.16 -7.92
CA GLU A 300 -8.44 -13.23 -8.91
C GLU A 300 -8.91 -12.71 -10.27
N PHE A 301 -8.02 -12.04 -10.98
CA PHE A 301 -8.34 -11.41 -12.26
C PHE A 301 -8.76 -12.44 -13.32
N GLY A 302 -9.87 -12.13 -14.02
CA GLY A 302 -10.56 -13.06 -14.91
C GLY A 302 -11.34 -14.17 -14.19
N GLY A 303 -11.32 -14.19 -12.86
CA GLY A 303 -12.08 -15.10 -12.00
C GLY A 303 -13.20 -14.38 -11.25
N LYS A 304 -13.38 -14.76 -9.97
CA LYS A 304 -14.53 -14.32 -9.15
C LYS A 304 -14.34 -12.94 -8.48
N GLY A 305 -13.19 -12.30 -8.67
CA GLY A 305 -12.78 -11.08 -7.96
C GLY A 305 -11.94 -11.41 -6.72
N TYR A 306 -12.01 -10.56 -5.70
CA TYR A 306 -11.18 -10.72 -4.50
C TYR A 306 -11.39 -12.03 -3.74
N VAL A 307 -10.26 -12.59 -3.27
CA VAL A 307 -10.20 -13.76 -2.39
C VAL A 307 -9.42 -13.37 -1.12
N PRO A 308 -10.03 -13.50 0.08
CA PRO A 308 -9.38 -13.18 1.34
C PRO A 308 -8.47 -14.32 1.83
N PHE A 309 -7.34 -13.93 2.39
CA PHE A 309 -6.33 -14.74 3.05
C PHE A 309 -5.99 -14.13 4.41
N GLU A 310 -5.44 -14.95 5.31
CA GLU A 310 -5.03 -14.54 6.64
C GLU A 310 -3.71 -15.18 7.08
N THR A 311 -3.02 -14.50 8.00
CA THR A 311 -1.86 -15.00 8.71
C THR A 311 -1.82 -14.44 10.13
N THR A 312 -1.20 -15.16 11.07
CA THR A 312 -0.87 -14.66 12.41
C THR A 312 0.61 -14.32 12.56
N ASN A 313 1.39 -14.48 11.49
CA ASN A 313 2.79 -14.11 11.44
C ASN A 313 3.12 -13.63 10.01
N ILE A 314 3.01 -12.33 9.78
CA ILE A 314 3.31 -11.72 8.48
C ILE A 314 4.75 -12.02 8.03
N ALA A 315 5.71 -12.17 8.94
CA ALA A 315 7.11 -12.49 8.61
C ALA A 315 7.31 -13.91 8.06
N SER A 316 6.33 -14.80 8.24
CA SER A 316 6.44 -16.18 7.73
C SER A 316 6.20 -16.30 6.22
N GLY A 317 5.51 -15.32 5.62
CA GLY A 317 5.04 -15.40 4.24
C GLY A 317 3.95 -16.44 3.99
N VAL A 318 3.47 -17.12 5.03
CA VAL A 318 2.42 -18.14 4.92
C VAL A 318 1.06 -17.49 5.11
N TRP A 319 0.25 -17.55 4.05
CA TRP A 319 -1.11 -17.01 3.99
C TRP A 319 -2.10 -18.12 3.69
N LYS A 320 -3.16 -18.23 4.50
CA LYS A 320 -4.20 -19.25 4.35
C LYS A 320 -5.51 -18.61 3.93
N PRO A 321 -6.34 -19.26 3.10
CA PRO A 321 -7.64 -18.69 2.74
C PRO A 321 -8.50 -18.45 3.97
N VAL A 322 -9.21 -17.33 4.03
CA VAL A 322 -10.21 -17.09 5.07
C VAL A 322 -11.43 -17.99 4.77
N PRO A 323 -11.86 -18.86 5.70
CA PRO A 323 -13.03 -19.70 5.50
C PRO A 323 -14.29 -18.87 5.26
N ASN A 324 -15.10 -19.27 4.28
CA ASN A 324 -16.38 -18.63 3.94
C ASN A 324 -16.28 -17.11 3.69
N GLY A 325 -15.12 -16.61 3.24
CA GLY A 325 -14.92 -15.19 2.93
C GLY A 325 -15.81 -14.72 1.78
N LYS A 326 -16.97 -14.13 2.09
CA LYS A 326 -17.85 -13.51 1.09
C LYS A 326 -17.36 -12.10 0.84
N MET A 327 -17.05 -11.79 -0.41
CA MET A 327 -16.74 -10.42 -0.83
C MET A 327 -18.00 -9.74 -1.40
N PRO A 328 -17.98 -8.40 -1.58
CA PRO A 328 -19.00 -7.69 -2.36
C PRO A 328 -19.26 -8.29 -3.75
N LYS A 329 -20.23 -7.76 -4.49
CA LYS A 329 -20.53 -8.29 -5.83
C LYS A 329 -19.46 -7.84 -6.83
N ARG A 330 -18.63 -8.80 -7.27
CA ARG A 330 -17.58 -8.62 -8.30
C ARG A 330 -16.57 -7.48 -8.03
N PRO A 331 -16.01 -7.35 -6.82
CA PRO A 331 -14.98 -6.36 -6.59
C PRO A 331 -13.73 -6.70 -7.39
N ARG A 332 -13.21 -5.70 -8.08
CA ARG A 332 -11.87 -5.69 -8.67
C ARG A 332 -10.96 -4.84 -7.81
N HIS A 333 -9.66 -4.84 -8.14
CA HIS A 333 -8.59 -4.18 -7.39
C HIS A 333 -9.02 -2.88 -6.69
N GLY A 334 -8.78 -2.81 -5.38
CA GLY A 334 -8.94 -1.64 -4.54
C GLY A 334 -8.27 -1.85 -3.17
N SER A 335 -8.67 -1.10 -2.15
CA SER A 335 -7.98 -1.10 -0.84
C SER A 335 -8.92 -1.32 0.35
N VAL A 336 -8.46 -2.09 1.32
CA VAL A 336 -9.14 -2.29 2.62
C VAL A 336 -8.40 -1.56 3.74
N THR A 337 -9.13 -0.88 4.61
CA THR A 337 -8.57 -0.20 5.79
C THR A 337 -9.46 -0.38 7.02
N GLY A 338 -8.88 -0.38 8.22
CA GLY A 338 -9.63 -0.40 9.47
C GLY A 338 -10.34 0.93 9.73
N MET A 339 -11.55 0.88 10.27
CA MET A 339 -12.41 2.04 10.58
C MET A 339 -12.95 2.06 12.00
#